data_AF-A0A820LK51-F1
#
_entry.id   AF-A0A820LK51-F1
#
_cell.length_a   1.000
_cell.length_b   1.000
_cell.length_c   1.000
_cell.angle_alpha   90.00
_cell.angle_beta   90.00
_cell.angle_gamma   90.00
#
_symmetry.space_group_name_H-M   'P 1'
#
loop_
_entity.id
_entity.type
_entity.pdbx_description
1 polymer ?
#
loop_
_entity_poly.entity_id
_entity_poly.type
_entity_poly.pdbx_seq_one_letter_code
_entity_poly.pdbx_strand_id
1 'polypeptide(L)' 'MSGTFFGSKVAIITTSKCRYVGTIIGADKKNELTVLGNVKCFGTENRVENVTTSNTTATVIPIMQFANSDIQVLNVVHE' A
#
# COMPACT_ATOMS: atom_id res chain seq x y z
N MET A 1 15.51 -10.10 1.57
CA MET A 1 15.36 -9.06 0.53
C MET A 1 16.10 -7.80 0.95
N SER A 2 17.23 -7.50 0.31
CA SER A 2 18.19 -6.46 0.70
C SER A 2 18.06 -5.20 -0.16
N GLY A 3 17.83 -4.05 0.49
CA GLY A 3 18.25 -2.71 0.05
C GLY A 3 17.57 -2.02 -1.14
N THR A 4 16.95 -2.75 -2.07
CA THR A 4 16.78 -2.25 -3.45
C THR A 4 15.46 -1.53 -3.73
N PHE A 5 14.54 -1.45 -2.75
CA PHE A 5 13.20 -0.88 -2.97
C PHE A 5 12.94 0.43 -2.22
N PHE A 6 13.86 0.89 -1.37
CA PHE A 6 13.72 2.17 -0.68
C PHE A 6 13.65 3.33 -1.67
N GLY A 7 12.73 4.27 -1.43
CA GLY A 7 12.45 5.38 -2.35
C GLY A 7 11.60 4.99 -3.56
N SER A 8 11.35 3.70 -3.81
CA SER A 8 10.47 3.27 -4.90
C SER A 8 9.01 3.57 -4.57
N LYS A 9 8.29 4.11 -5.54
CA LYS A 9 6.83 4.22 -5.51
C LYS A 9 6.24 2.86 -5.82
N VAL A 10 5.33 2.38 -4.96
CA VAL A 10 4.72 1.07 -5.08
C VAL A 10 3.20 1.16 -5.01
N ALA A 11 2.53 0.24 -5.68
CA ALA A 11 1.13 -0.05 -5.51
C ALA A 11 0.99 -1.36 -4.71
N ILE A 12 0.33 -1.29 -3.57
CA ILE A 12 -0.01 -2.43 -2.72
C ILE A 12 -1.50 -2.71 -2.85
N ILE A 13 -1.87 -3.98 -3.01
CA ILE A 13 -3.24 -4.47 -2.81
C ILE A 13 -3.25 -5.33 -1.56
N THR A 14 -4.10 -4.98 -0.60
CA THR A 14 -4.21 -5.70 0.67
C THR A 14 -5.17 -6.89 0.57
N THR A 15 -5.22 -7.72 1.61
CA THR A 15 -6.17 -8.82 1.77
C THR A 15 -7.63 -8.38 1.72
N SER A 16 -7.92 -7.17 2.23
CA SER A 16 -9.21 -6.48 2.11
C SER A 16 -9.53 -5.95 0.70
N LYS A 17 -8.69 -6.25 -0.29
CA LYS A 17 -8.77 -5.79 -1.68
C LYS A 17 -8.63 -4.27 -1.87
N CYS A 18 -8.22 -3.55 -0.83
CA CYS A 18 -7.94 -2.13 -0.91
C CYS A 18 -6.60 -1.89 -1.61
N ARG A 19 -6.57 -0.91 -2.53
CA ARG A 19 -5.34 -0.47 -3.18
C ARG A 19 -4.78 0.76 -2.50
N TYR A 20 -3.49 0.71 -2.21
CA TYR A 20 -2.71 1.81 -1.66
C TYR A 20 -1.55 2.11 -2.61
N VAL A 21 -1.23 3.38 -2.79
CA VAL A 21 -0.02 3.80 -3.52
C VAL A 21 0.79 4.70 -2.61
N GLY A 22 2.08 4.43 -2.48
CA GLY A 22 2.99 5.23 -1.65
C GLY A 22 4.45 4.92 -1.95
N THR A 23 5.35 5.55 -1.22
CA THR A 23 6.80 5.38 -1.39
C THR A 23 7.36 4.52 -0.27
N ILE A 24 8.16 3.49 -0.57
CA ILE A 24 8.81 2.69 0.48
C ILE A 24 9.84 3.55 1.22
N ILE A 25 9.62 3.77 2.51
CA ILE A 25 10.53 4.54 3.39
C ILE A 25 11.16 3.69 4.48
N GLY A 26 10.63 2.48 4.70
CA GLY A 26 10.98 1.63 5.84
C GLY A 26 10.64 0.16 5.57
N ALA A 27 11.37 -0.74 6.22
CA ALA A 27 10.96 -2.11 6.41
C ALA A 27 11.45 -2.60 7.78
N ASP A 28 10.55 -3.19 8.57
CA ASP A 28 10.89 -3.87 9.80
C ASP A 28 10.95 -5.37 9.53
N LYS A 29 12.16 -5.91 9.46
CA LYS A 29 12.37 -7.35 9.20
C LYS A 29 11.98 -8.23 10.39
N LYS A 30 12.01 -7.69 11.61
CA LYS A 30 11.72 -8.48 12.82
C LYS A 30 10.21 -8.69 12.96
N ASN A 31 9.44 -7.64 12.68
CA ASN A 31 7.98 -7.67 12.77
C ASN A 31 7.30 -7.90 11.40
N GLU A 32 8.09 -8.15 10.35
CA GLU A 32 7.62 -8.35 8.97
C GLU A 32 6.68 -7.23 8.49
N LEU A 33 7.09 -5.98 8.71
CA LEU A 33 6.33 -4.80 8.30
C LEU A 33 7.01 -4.08 7.13
N THR A 34 6.18 -3.58 6.22
CA THR A 34 6.58 -2.64 5.17
C THR A 34 6.03 -1.25 5.51
N VAL A 35 6.86 -0.22 5.44
CA VAL A 35 6.46 1.16 5.77
C VAL A 35 6.46 2.01 4.51
N LEU A 36 5.31 2.59 4.21
CA LEU A 36 5.13 3.52 3.11
C LEU A 36 4.94 4.96 3.62
N GLY A 37 5.53 5.91 2.92
CA GLY A 37 5.27 7.34 3.07
C GLY A 37 4.38 7.88 1.95
N ASN A 38 3.72 9.02 2.19
CA ASN A 38 2.86 9.71 1.22
C ASN A 38 1.82 8.79 0.58
N VAL A 39 1.07 8.07 1.40
CA VAL A 39 0.19 7.00 0.97
C VAL A 39 -1.19 7.53 0.58
N LYS A 40 -1.65 7.15 -0.60
CA LYS A 40 -3.03 7.38 -1.05
C LYS A 40 -3.79 6.04 -1.08
N CYS A 41 -4.95 6.02 -0.43
CA CYS A 41 -5.89 4.89 -0.50
C CYS A 41 -6.88 5.12 -1.64
N PHE A 42 -7.04 4.12 -2.51
CA PHE A 42 -8.00 4.12 -3.62
C PHE A 42 -9.23 3.26 -3.32
N GLY A 43 -9.35 2.76 -2.08
CA GLY A 43 -10.37 1.81 -1.70
C GLY A 43 -10.27 0.52 -2.51
N THR A 44 -11.38 -0.18 -2.68
CA THR A 44 -11.42 -1.49 -3.34
C THR A 44 -11.38 -1.41 -4.87
N GLU A 45 -11.61 -0.24 -5.48
CA GLU A 45 -11.77 -0.03 -6.94
C GLU A 45 -12.63 -1.12 -7.59
N ASN A 46 -13.81 -1.40 -7.03
CA ASN A 46 -14.77 -2.41 -7.50
C ASN A 46 -14.28 -3.88 -7.40
N ARG A 47 -13.19 -4.17 -6.69
CA ARG A 47 -12.74 -5.56 -6.42
C ARG A 47 -13.61 -6.31 -5.41
N VAL A 48 -14.58 -5.63 -4.79
CA VAL A 48 -15.53 -6.21 -3.84
C VAL A 48 -16.93 -5.79 -4.26
N GLU A 49 -17.80 -6.77 -4.53
CA GLU A 49 -19.21 -6.53 -4.82
C GLU A 49 -19.95 -6.08 -3.55
N ASN A 50 -20.94 -5.20 -3.68
CA ASN A 50 -21.77 -4.66 -2.58
C ASN A 50 -21.10 -3.73 -1.56
N VAL A 51 -19.85 -3.29 -1.78
CA VAL A 51 -19.30 -2.17 -1.03
C VAL A 51 -19.62 -0.89 -1.78
N THR A 52 -20.44 -0.01 -1.20
CA THR A 52 -20.67 1.34 -1.73
C THR A 52 -19.31 1.94 -2.04
N THR A 53 -19.05 2.29 -3.30
CA THR A 53 -17.79 2.89 -3.73
C THR A 53 -17.55 4.12 -2.89
N SER A 54 -16.75 3.96 -1.83
CA SER A 54 -16.40 5.06 -0.96
C SER A 54 -15.37 5.84 -1.77
N ASN A 55 -15.87 6.82 -2.53
CA ASN A 55 -15.08 7.78 -3.29
C ASN A 55 -14.06 8.37 -2.32
N THR A 56 -12.87 7.78 -2.30
CA THR A 56 -11.97 7.95 -1.18
C THR A 56 -11.39 9.34 -1.32
N THR A 57 -11.80 10.22 -0.42
CA THR A 57 -11.30 11.58 -0.27
C THR A 57 -9.77 11.54 -0.32
N ALA A 58 -9.18 12.45 -1.08
CA ALA A 58 -7.75 12.48 -1.43
C ALA A 58 -6.81 12.81 -0.26
N THR A 59 -7.14 12.36 0.95
CA THR A 59 -6.31 12.51 2.13
C THR A 59 -5.09 11.64 1.96
N VAL A 60 -3.94 12.28 1.76
CA VAL A 60 -2.64 11.62 1.76
C VAL A 60 -2.28 11.31 3.21
N ILE A 61 -2.05 10.04 3.49
CA ILE A 61 -1.61 9.56 4.79
C ILE A 61 -0.08 9.67 4.82
N PRO A 62 0.52 10.46 5.72
CA PRO A 62 1.96 10.72 5.70
C PRO A 62 2.81 9.46 5.84
N ILE A 63 2.43 8.55 6.74
CA ILE A 63 3.12 7.28 7.01
C ILE A 63 2.06 6.21 7.28
N MET A 64 2.23 5.05 6.66
CA MET A 64 1.40 3.88 6.90
C MET A 64 2.27 2.62 6.95
N GLN A 65 1.96 1.72 7.88
CA GLN A 65 2.63 0.43 8.03
C GLN A 65 1.70 -0.67 7.56
N PHE A 66 2.26 -1.65 6.85
CA PHE A 66 1.56 -2.82 6.37
C PHE A 66 2.27 -4.06 6.91
N ALA A 67 1.53 -4.97 7.55
CA ALA A 67 2.04 -6.30 7.78
C ALA A 67 2.22 -7.00 6.44
N ASN A 68 3.35 -7.68 6.24
CA ASN A 68 3.61 -8.38 4.99
C ASN A 68 2.56 -9.47 4.71
N SER A 69 1.96 -10.04 5.75
CA SER A 69 0.83 -10.98 5.65
C SER A 69 -0.44 -10.37 5.05
N ASP A 70 -0.61 -9.05 5.18
CA ASP A 70 -1.78 -8.34 4.64
C ASP A 70 -1.59 -7.91 3.19
N ILE A 71 -0.38 -8.05 2.62
CA ILE A 71 -0.05 -7.68 1.24
C ILE A 71 -0.32 -8.87 0.32
N GLN A 72 -1.30 -8.74 -0.57
CA GLN A 72 -1.55 -9.74 -1.62
C GLN A 72 -0.73 -9.47 -2.88
N VAL A 73 -0.58 -8.20 -3.25
CA VAL A 73 0.15 -7.78 -4.44
C VAL A 73 1.00 -6.57 -4.09
N LEU A 74 2.26 -6.57 -4.52
CA LEU A 74 3.17 -5.43 -4.46
C LEU A 74 3.82 -5.25 -5.81
N ASN A 75 3.54 -4.12 -6.46
CA ASN A 75 4.12 -3.75 -7.75
C ASN A 75 4.86 -2.43 -7.63
N VAL A 76 6.07 -2.35 -8.19
CA VAL A 76 6.77 -1.08 -8.38
C VAL A 76 6.07 -0.30 -9.47
N VAL A 77 5.77 0.97 -9.21
CA VAL A 77 5.19 1.88 -10.20
C VAL A 77 6.36 2.56 -10.91
N HIS A 78 6.65 2.14 -12.12
CA HIS A 78 7.53 2.89 -13.02
C HIS A 78 6.70 4.00 -13.66
N GLU A 79 7.17 5.24 -13.52
CA GLU A 79 6.68 6.38 -14.31
C GLU A 79 7.30 6.35 -15.72
#